data_AF-A0A7Y6B4G4-F1
#
_entry.id   AF-A0A7Y6B4G4-F1
#
_cell.length_a   1.000
_cell.length_b   1.000
_cell.length_c   1.000
_cell.angle_alpha   90.00
_cell.angle_beta   90.00
_cell.angle_gamma   90.00
#
_symmetry.space_group_name_H-M   'P 1'
#
loop_
_entity.id
_entity.type
_entity.pdbx_description
1 polymer ?
#
loop_
_entity_poly.entity_id
_entity_poly.type
_entity_poly.pdbx_seq_one_letter_code
_entity_poly.pdbx_strand_id
1 'polypeptide(L)'
;MYKRIGQFLEDHRLSPDPAHYAFVHAILSEPDGTLARAVALLVDGGVRLHQDDIARLGGPTMASPPAPEPVSEPQAVREPAERIALPQAEARSDELAEQTEDQVAAFMTVIRTVQADTSAFGADLARNVAEMKRGGGIDLPTLATLTGEMLERISATERRLEQATAEADTLREKLAEARATARRDPLTGLANRLAFSEALGQCFQASESCHLALCDVDRFKRINDDLGHATGDRVLHSIGKILAEECQGHLVCRHGGEEFTILMTGLAADQAAALVERARDAVRNRRMRVRETGEPVGEITFSAGITALCPEDTQETLFARADALLYRAKKEGRDRAYSDS
;
A
#
# COMPACT_ATOMS: atom_id res chain seq x y z
N MET A 1 9.07 -31.14 -18.90
CA MET A 1 8.76 -30.63 -17.54
C MET A 1 10.00 -30.05 -16.86
N TYR A 2 11.06 -30.83 -16.62
CA TYR A 2 12.31 -30.36 -15.99
C TYR A 2 12.94 -29.09 -16.59
N LYS A 3 12.96 -28.94 -17.93
CA LYS A 3 13.45 -27.73 -18.59
C LYS A 3 12.62 -26.47 -18.30
N ARG A 4 11.29 -26.62 -18.13
CA ARG A 4 10.38 -25.51 -17.79
C ARG A 4 10.50 -25.13 -16.30
N ILE A 5 10.74 -26.11 -15.43
CA ILE A 5 11.05 -25.87 -14.01
C ILE A 5 12.35 -25.09 -13.88
N GLY A 6 13.42 -25.51 -14.58
CA GLY A 6 14.70 -24.81 -14.57
C GLY A 6 14.58 -23.36 -15.04
N GLN A 7 13.87 -23.11 -16.15
CA GLN A 7 13.64 -21.75 -16.64
C GLN A 7 12.90 -20.88 -15.61
N PHE A 8 11.84 -21.41 -14.98
CA PHE A 8 11.08 -20.68 -13.97
C PHE A 8 11.94 -20.33 -12.74
N LEU A 9 12.79 -21.26 -12.29
CA LEU A 9 13.72 -21.00 -11.18
C LEU A 9 14.73 -19.90 -11.54
N GLU A 10 15.24 -19.88 -12.77
CA GLU A 10 16.15 -18.85 -13.26
C GLU A 10 15.46 -17.47 -13.38
N ASP A 11 14.27 -17.42 -13.98
CA ASP A 11 13.50 -16.19 -14.19
C ASP A 11 13.16 -15.51 -12.85
N HIS A 12 12.91 -16.31 -11.82
CA HIS A 12 12.61 -15.87 -10.45
C HIS A 12 13.83 -15.85 -9.51
N ARG A 13 15.03 -16.19 -9.99
CA ARG A 13 16.28 -16.26 -9.19
C ARG A 13 16.16 -17.12 -7.92
N LEU A 14 15.39 -18.20 -8.00
CA LEU A 14 15.23 -19.17 -6.92
C LEU A 14 16.38 -20.18 -6.95
N SER A 15 16.85 -20.61 -5.78
CA SER A 15 17.89 -21.64 -5.70
C SER A 15 17.37 -22.97 -6.28
N PRO A 16 18.20 -23.73 -7.02
CA PRO A 16 17.80 -25.01 -7.61
C PRO A 16 17.84 -26.15 -6.57
N ASP A 17 17.26 -25.93 -5.40
CA ASP A 17 17.16 -26.93 -4.34
C ASP A 17 15.86 -27.76 -4.46
N PRO A 18 15.81 -28.95 -3.82
CA PRO A 18 14.65 -29.83 -3.93
C PRO A 18 13.32 -29.21 -3.51
N ALA A 19 13.33 -28.22 -2.63
CA ALA A 19 12.14 -27.54 -2.13
C ALA A 19 11.54 -26.60 -3.19
N HIS A 20 12.36 -25.76 -3.82
CA HIS A 20 11.92 -24.93 -4.95
C HIS A 20 11.55 -25.77 -6.17
N TYR A 21 12.25 -26.88 -6.42
CA TYR A 21 11.86 -27.81 -7.48
C TYR A 21 10.46 -28.41 -7.25
N ALA A 22 10.15 -28.85 -6.02
CA ALA A 22 8.85 -29.39 -5.67
C ALA A 22 7.73 -28.34 -5.77
N PHE A 23 8.01 -27.12 -5.32
CA PHE A 23 7.08 -25.99 -5.41
C PHE A 23 6.73 -25.63 -6.87
N VAL A 24 7.75 -25.45 -7.72
CA VAL A 24 7.55 -25.14 -9.15
C VAL A 24 6.92 -26.32 -9.90
N HIS A 25 7.24 -27.55 -9.51
CA HIS A 25 6.58 -28.73 -10.06
C HIS A 25 5.08 -28.75 -9.73
N ALA A 26 4.66 -28.38 -8.52
CA ALA A 26 3.26 -28.32 -8.11
C ALA A 26 2.47 -27.29 -8.94
N ILE A 27 3.04 -26.10 -9.16
CA ILE A 27 2.44 -25.04 -9.98
C ILE A 27 2.27 -25.47 -11.44
N LEU A 28 3.31 -26.08 -12.02
CA LEU A 28 3.30 -26.47 -13.44
C LEU A 28 2.49 -27.74 -13.73
N SER A 29 2.21 -28.55 -12.71
CA SER A 29 1.40 -29.77 -12.85
C SER A 29 -0.11 -29.49 -12.79
N GLU A 30 -0.54 -28.45 -12.06
CA GLU A 30 -1.93 -28.01 -11.96
C GLU A 30 -2.06 -26.50 -12.24
N PRO A 31 -2.04 -26.09 -13.53
CA PRO A 31 -2.03 -24.67 -13.91
C PRO A 31 -3.31 -23.89 -13.51
N ASP A 32 -4.45 -24.59 -13.37
CA ASP A 32 -5.70 -23.99 -12.88
C ASP A 32 -5.86 -24.15 -11.34
N GLY A 33 -4.86 -24.71 -10.66
CA GLY A 33 -4.87 -24.90 -9.22
C GLY A 33 -4.83 -23.57 -8.46
N THR A 34 -5.28 -23.58 -7.20
CA THR A 34 -5.30 -22.40 -6.33
C THR A 34 -3.90 -21.81 -6.15
N LEU A 35 -2.88 -22.66 -6.03
CA LEU A 35 -1.48 -22.25 -5.91
C LEU A 35 -0.95 -21.61 -7.20
N ALA A 36 -1.27 -22.18 -8.37
CA ALA A 36 -0.84 -21.63 -9.66
C ALA A 36 -1.49 -20.28 -9.96
N ARG A 37 -2.78 -20.10 -9.62
CA ARG A 37 -3.48 -18.82 -9.74
C ARG A 37 -2.94 -17.76 -8.77
N ALA A 38 -2.64 -18.13 -7.53
CA ALA A 38 -2.03 -17.21 -6.57
C ALA A 38 -0.62 -16.77 -7.01
N VAL A 39 0.18 -17.70 -7.54
CA VAL A 39 1.47 -17.39 -8.15
C VAL A 39 1.33 -16.51 -9.38
N ALA A 40 0.38 -16.80 -10.27
CA ALA A 40 0.15 -15.98 -11.46
C ALA A 40 -0.24 -14.54 -11.11
N LEU A 41 -1.06 -14.33 -10.07
CA LEU A 41 -1.41 -13.00 -9.57
C LEU A 41 -0.23 -12.26 -8.95
N LEU A 42 0.69 -12.97 -8.29
CA LEU A 42 1.88 -12.38 -7.68
C LEU A 42 2.98 -12.06 -8.69
N VAL A 43 3.01 -12.77 -9.82
CA VAL A 43 4.00 -12.63 -10.89
C VAL A 43 3.47 -11.78 -12.05
N ASP A 44 2.18 -11.42 -12.04
CA ASP A 44 1.58 -10.58 -13.08
C ASP A 44 2.29 -9.23 -13.18
N GLY A 45 2.52 -8.76 -14.40
CA GLY A 45 3.33 -7.56 -14.66
C GLY A 45 4.85 -7.75 -14.55
N GLY A 46 5.38 -8.98 -14.46
CA GLY A 46 6.83 -9.24 -14.50
C GLY A 46 7.52 -9.22 -13.13
N VAL A 47 6.74 -9.28 -12.05
CA VAL A 47 7.22 -9.32 -10.67
C VAL A 47 7.84 -10.69 -10.37
N ARG A 48 8.99 -10.71 -9.68
CA ARG A 48 9.66 -11.96 -9.29
C ARG A 48 9.16 -12.45 -7.93
N LEU A 49 8.91 -13.76 -7.82
CA LEU A 49 8.67 -14.43 -6.55
C LEU A 49 9.91 -14.37 -5.64
N HIS A 50 9.76 -13.79 -4.46
CA HIS A 50 10.74 -13.89 -3.40
C HIS A 50 10.48 -15.11 -2.50
N GLN A 51 11.49 -15.50 -1.73
CA GLN A 51 11.43 -16.65 -0.83
C GLN A 51 10.32 -16.52 0.24
N ASP A 52 10.02 -15.28 0.65
CA ASP A 52 8.92 -14.98 1.56
C ASP A 52 7.53 -15.18 0.91
N ASP A 53 7.41 -14.96 -0.40
CA ASP A 53 6.18 -15.21 -1.15
C ASP A 53 5.92 -16.71 -1.25
N ILE A 54 6.97 -17.51 -1.47
CA ILE A 54 6.89 -18.98 -1.47
C ILE A 54 6.41 -19.50 -0.11
N ALA A 55 6.97 -18.98 0.98
CA ALA A 55 6.55 -19.36 2.34
C ALA A 55 5.10 -18.95 2.64
N ARG A 56 4.64 -17.78 2.18
CA ARG A 56 3.25 -17.30 2.32
C ARG A 56 2.25 -18.14 1.53
N LEU A 57 2.65 -18.66 0.37
CA LEU A 57 1.84 -19.51 -0.49
C LEU A 57 1.82 -20.98 -0.05
N GLY A 58 2.35 -21.29 1.13
CA GLY A 58 2.39 -22.66 1.67
C GLY A 58 3.53 -23.51 1.12
N GLY A 59 4.51 -22.89 0.45
CA GLY A 59 5.77 -23.54 0.08
C GLY A 59 6.69 -23.76 1.29
N PRO A 60 7.64 -24.70 1.20
CA PRO A 60 8.51 -25.05 2.31
C PRO A 60 9.37 -23.86 2.75
N THR A 61 9.31 -23.49 4.03
CA THR A 61 10.17 -22.48 4.64
C THR A 61 11.56 -23.08 4.88
N MET A 62 12.57 -22.62 4.15
CA MET A 62 13.95 -23.06 4.40
C MET A 62 14.56 -22.32 5.59
N ALA A 63 14.92 -23.07 6.64
CA ALA A 63 15.95 -22.64 7.59
C ALA A 63 17.32 -22.67 6.88
N SER A 64 18.16 -21.67 7.10
CA SER A 64 19.56 -21.67 6.62
C SER A 64 20.30 -22.93 7.09
N PRO A 65 21.23 -23.50 6.29
CA PRO A 65 22.00 -24.66 6.72
C PRO A 65 22.93 -24.28 7.88
N PRO A 66 23.13 -25.16 8.88
CA PRO A 66 23.93 -24.85 10.06
C PRO A 66 25.43 -24.88 9.71
N ALA A 67 26.16 -23.89 10.22
CA ALA A 67 27.62 -23.99 10.39
C ALA A 67 27.92 -25.00 11.52
N PRO A 68 29.09 -25.69 11.52
CA PRO A 68 29.32 -26.86 12.37
C PRO A 68 29.37 -26.48 13.86
N GLU A 69 28.73 -27.30 14.70
CA GLU A 69 28.69 -27.14 16.16
C GLU A 69 30.07 -27.35 16.81
N PRO A 70 30.26 -26.90 18.07
CA PRO A 70 30.03 -27.88 19.13
C PRO A 70 29.39 -27.36 20.44
N VAL A 71 28.82 -28.35 21.15
CA VAL A 71 28.58 -28.52 22.60
C VAL A 71 27.15 -28.27 23.15
N SER A 72 26.56 -29.39 23.58
CA SER A 72 25.28 -29.65 24.25
C SER A 72 25.21 -29.07 25.69
N GLU A 73 24.14 -28.40 26.14
CA GLU A 73 22.92 -28.87 26.88
C GLU A 73 22.36 -27.64 27.67
N PRO A 74 21.19 -27.66 28.36
CA PRO A 74 19.99 -28.50 28.23
C PRO A 74 18.70 -27.68 27.98
N GLN A 75 17.63 -28.40 27.64
CA GLN A 75 16.31 -27.93 27.20
C GLN A 75 15.58 -27.03 28.20
N ALA A 76 15.13 -25.86 27.72
CA ALA A 76 14.08 -25.06 28.36
C ALA A 76 12.81 -25.07 27.48
N VAL A 77 11.71 -25.44 28.12
CA VAL A 77 10.36 -25.52 27.56
C VAL A 77 9.96 -24.17 26.99
N ARG A 78 9.73 -24.09 25.66
CA ARG A 78 9.13 -22.93 25.00
C ARG A 78 7.61 -23.04 25.07
N GLU A 79 6.99 -22.12 25.81
CA GLU A 79 5.56 -21.81 25.64
C GLU A 79 5.35 -21.15 24.26
N PRO A 80 4.21 -21.40 23.58
CA PRO A 80 3.95 -20.86 22.26
C PRO A 80 3.69 -19.34 22.33
N ALA A 81 4.55 -18.58 21.65
CA ALA A 81 4.34 -17.15 21.42
C ALA A 81 3.06 -16.91 20.60
N GLU A 82 2.19 -16.06 21.13
CA GLU A 82 0.98 -15.58 20.47
C GLU A 82 1.31 -14.91 19.14
N ARG A 83 0.65 -15.38 18.07
CA ARG A 83 0.65 -14.74 16.75
C ARG A 83 0.03 -13.35 16.88
N ILE A 84 0.82 -12.30 16.66
CA ILE A 84 0.28 -10.95 16.43
C ILE A 84 -0.44 -10.98 15.08
N ALA A 85 -1.75 -10.75 15.15
CA ALA A 85 -2.69 -10.87 14.05
C ALA A 85 -2.54 -9.70 13.04
N LEU A 86 -2.35 -10.03 11.76
CA LEU A 86 -2.45 -9.12 10.61
C LEU A 86 -3.75 -9.21 9.75
N PRO A 87 -4.94 -9.66 10.24
CA PRO A 87 -6.15 -9.74 9.40
C PRO A 87 -6.95 -8.43 9.26
N GLN A 88 -6.53 -7.31 9.88
CA GLN A 88 -7.39 -6.12 10.00
C GLN A 88 -7.38 -5.19 8.79
N ALA A 89 -6.33 -5.20 7.95
CA ALA A 89 -6.22 -4.26 6.82
C ALA A 89 -7.03 -4.71 5.60
N GLU A 90 -6.97 -6.01 5.27
CA GLU A 90 -7.77 -6.61 4.18
C GLU A 90 -9.26 -6.60 4.54
N ALA A 91 -9.61 -7.02 5.77
CA ALA A 91 -10.99 -6.98 6.26
C ALA A 91 -11.60 -5.58 6.23
N ARG A 92 -10.83 -4.52 6.55
CA ARG A 92 -11.31 -3.12 6.47
C ARG A 92 -11.51 -2.64 5.04
N SER A 93 -10.72 -3.11 4.09
CA SER A 93 -10.88 -2.76 2.67
C SER A 93 -12.12 -3.41 2.10
N ASP A 94 -12.35 -4.68 2.42
CA ASP A 94 -13.54 -5.43 2.00
C ASP A 94 -14.82 -4.86 2.63
N GLU A 95 -14.78 -4.50 3.91
CA GLU A 95 -15.88 -3.84 4.61
C GLU A 95 -16.20 -2.46 4.01
N LEU A 96 -15.19 -1.69 3.60
CA LEU A 96 -15.40 -0.40 2.91
C LEU A 96 -16.01 -0.61 1.51
N ALA A 97 -15.59 -1.64 0.79
CA ALA A 97 -16.12 -1.96 -0.53
C ALA A 97 -17.59 -2.37 -0.45
N GLU A 98 -17.94 -3.25 0.49
CA GLU A 98 -19.32 -3.67 0.77
C GLU A 98 -20.20 -2.48 1.17
N GLN A 99 -19.72 -1.60 2.06
CA GLN A 99 -20.42 -0.35 2.41
C GLN A 99 -20.64 0.57 1.21
N THR A 100 -19.67 0.62 0.27
CA THR A 100 -19.79 1.45 -0.93
C THR A 100 -20.84 0.86 -1.89
N GLU A 101 -20.90 -0.46 -2.05
CA GLU A 101 -21.88 -1.15 -2.88
C GLU A 101 -23.31 -1.00 -2.34
N ASP A 102 -23.51 -1.19 -1.04
CA ASP A 102 -24.80 -1.00 -0.36
C ASP A 102 -25.33 0.43 -0.53
N GLN A 103 -24.43 1.40 -0.51
CA GLN A 103 -24.81 2.81 -0.63
C GLN A 103 -25.13 3.22 -2.06
N VAL A 104 -24.42 2.66 -3.06
CA VAL A 104 -24.80 2.79 -4.47
C VAL A 104 -26.20 2.19 -4.68
N ALA A 105 -26.49 1.04 -4.06
CA ALA A 105 -27.82 0.44 -4.11
C ALA A 105 -28.90 1.31 -3.43
N ALA A 106 -28.60 1.90 -2.27
CA ALA A 106 -29.49 2.81 -1.57
C ALA A 106 -29.77 4.09 -2.39
N PHE A 107 -28.74 4.70 -2.95
CA PHE A 107 -28.86 5.89 -3.81
C PHE A 107 -29.67 5.60 -5.07
N MET A 108 -29.42 4.46 -5.73
CA MET A 108 -30.20 3.99 -6.88
C MET A 108 -31.65 3.68 -6.54
N THR A 109 -31.94 3.34 -5.28
CA THR A 109 -33.32 3.18 -4.77
C THR A 109 -33.99 4.54 -4.64
N VAL A 110 -33.32 5.53 -4.05
CA VAL A 110 -33.84 6.91 -3.94
C VAL A 110 -34.14 7.50 -5.32
N ILE A 111 -33.22 7.38 -6.29
CA ILE A 111 -33.43 7.86 -7.66
C ILE A 111 -34.67 7.20 -8.29
N ARG A 112 -34.82 5.87 -8.15
CA ARG A 112 -35.96 5.14 -8.69
C ARG A 112 -37.28 5.57 -8.06
N THR A 113 -37.31 5.82 -6.75
CA THR A 113 -38.49 6.34 -6.05
C THR A 113 -38.85 7.74 -6.53
N VAL A 114 -37.87 8.65 -6.65
CA VAL A 114 -38.09 10.01 -7.16
C VAL A 114 -38.62 9.99 -8.60
N GLN A 115 -38.07 9.13 -9.46
CA GLN A 115 -38.55 8.96 -10.84
C GLN A 115 -39.99 8.41 -10.90
N ALA A 116 -40.31 7.43 -10.05
CA ALA A 116 -41.65 6.86 -9.96
C ALA A 116 -42.67 7.90 -9.46
N ASP A 117 -42.35 8.64 -8.40
CA ASP A 117 -43.21 9.68 -7.84
C ASP A 117 -43.43 10.84 -8.83
N THR A 118 -42.38 11.27 -9.53
CA THR A 118 -42.47 12.32 -10.57
C THR A 118 -43.34 11.85 -11.74
N SER A 119 -43.23 10.58 -12.13
CA SER A 119 -44.01 9.99 -13.22
C SER A 119 -45.49 9.83 -12.85
N ALA A 120 -45.77 9.38 -11.63
CA ALA A 120 -47.14 9.28 -11.09
C ALA A 120 -47.80 10.66 -11.02
N PHE A 121 -47.07 11.68 -10.55
CA PHE A 121 -47.53 13.06 -10.56
C PHE A 121 -47.85 13.57 -11.96
N GLY A 122 -46.96 13.33 -12.94
CA GLY A 122 -47.19 13.71 -14.33
C GLY A 122 -48.46 13.08 -14.91
N ALA A 123 -48.74 11.83 -14.56
CA ALA A 123 -49.96 11.13 -14.96
C ALA A 123 -51.23 11.73 -14.31
N ASP A 124 -51.19 12.06 -13.02
CA ASP A 124 -52.33 12.66 -12.31
C ASP A 124 -52.64 14.07 -12.84
N LEU A 125 -51.61 14.88 -13.07
CA LEU A 125 -51.77 16.21 -13.66
C LEU A 125 -52.35 16.13 -15.08
N ALA A 126 -51.86 15.22 -15.92
CA ALA A 126 -52.37 15.02 -17.28
C ALA A 126 -53.85 14.58 -17.29
N ARG A 127 -54.24 13.72 -16.35
CA ARG A 127 -55.62 13.22 -16.19
C ARG A 127 -56.59 14.37 -15.85
N ASN A 128 -56.21 15.19 -14.88
CA ASN A 128 -57.02 16.32 -14.42
C ASN A 128 -57.14 17.42 -15.48
N VAL A 129 -56.05 17.71 -16.21
CA VAL A 129 -56.08 18.64 -17.36
C VAL A 129 -56.99 18.12 -18.48
N ALA A 130 -57.02 16.81 -18.71
CA ALA A 130 -57.92 16.20 -19.70
C ALA A 130 -59.40 16.22 -19.28
N GLU A 131 -59.71 16.22 -17.97
CA GLU A 131 -61.06 16.42 -17.45
C GLU A 131 -61.51 17.88 -17.57
N MET A 132 -60.63 18.84 -17.27
CA MET A 132 -60.91 20.27 -17.48
C MET A 132 -61.21 20.59 -18.95
N LYS A 133 -60.43 20.03 -19.88
CA LYS A 133 -60.64 20.22 -21.34
C LYS A 133 -61.96 19.63 -21.84
N ARG A 134 -62.55 18.67 -21.13
CA ARG A 134 -63.87 18.08 -21.43
C ARG A 134 -65.05 18.85 -20.85
N GLY A 135 -64.80 20.01 -20.23
CA GLY A 135 -65.84 20.88 -19.67
C GLY A 135 -66.24 20.55 -18.23
N GLY A 136 -65.51 19.64 -17.55
CA GLY A 136 -65.66 19.41 -16.11
C GLY A 136 -64.94 20.48 -15.30
N GLY A 137 -65.62 21.12 -14.35
CA GLY A 137 -64.99 21.98 -13.35
C GLY A 137 -64.33 21.14 -12.26
N ILE A 138 -63.16 21.56 -11.77
CA ILE A 138 -62.58 21.02 -10.54
C ILE A 138 -63.14 21.83 -9.38
N ASP A 139 -63.77 21.18 -8.41
CA ASP A 139 -64.24 21.86 -7.20
C ASP A 139 -63.05 22.24 -6.31
N LEU A 140 -63.15 23.38 -5.63
CA LEU A 140 -62.10 23.97 -4.80
C LEU A 140 -61.56 23.02 -3.72
N PRO A 141 -62.38 22.17 -3.06
CA PRO A 141 -61.90 21.17 -2.11
C PRO A 141 -61.00 20.11 -2.76
N THR A 142 -61.33 19.64 -3.96
CA THR A 142 -60.51 18.67 -4.70
C THR A 142 -59.14 19.25 -5.06
N LEU A 143 -59.12 20.52 -5.46
CA LEU A 143 -57.90 21.25 -5.76
C LEU A 143 -57.02 21.44 -4.51
N ALA A 144 -57.63 21.76 -3.36
CA ALA A 144 -56.94 21.90 -2.08
C ALA A 144 -56.35 20.57 -1.56
N THR A 145 -57.05 19.44 -1.75
CA THR A 145 -56.53 18.12 -1.39
C THR A 145 -55.30 17.76 -2.24
N LEU A 146 -55.39 17.94 -3.56
CA LEU A 146 -54.27 17.63 -4.47
C LEU A 146 -53.04 18.50 -4.21
N THR A 147 -53.22 19.79 -3.91
CA THR A 147 -52.10 20.68 -3.57
C THR A 147 -51.49 20.33 -2.21
N GLY A 148 -52.31 19.92 -1.24
CA GLY A 148 -51.84 19.42 0.06
C GLY A 148 -50.97 18.16 -0.10
N GLU A 149 -51.47 17.16 -0.83
CA GLU A 149 -50.72 15.93 -1.13
C GLU A 149 -49.42 16.21 -1.91
N MET A 150 -49.44 17.21 -2.81
CA MET A 150 -48.26 17.64 -3.55
C MET A 150 -47.21 18.28 -2.64
N LEU A 151 -47.61 19.18 -1.75
CA LEU A 151 -46.71 19.82 -0.80
C LEU A 151 -46.08 18.79 0.16
N GLU A 152 -46.87 17.84 0.65
CA GLU A 152 -46.35 16.75 1.48
C GLU A 152 -45.34 15.88 0.74
N ARG A 153 -45.60 15.55 -0.54
CA ARG A 153 -44.67 14.80 -1.40
C ARG A 153 -43.38 15.55 -1.69
N ILE A 154 -43.44 16.85 -1.98
CA ILE A 154 -42.27 17.69 -2.20
C ILE A 154 -41.41 17.73 -0.94
N SER A 155 -42.02 18.05 0.21
CA SER A 155 -41.28 18.11 1.48
C SER A 155 -40.75 16.75 1.95
N ALA A 156 -41.40 15.63 1.58
CA ALA A 156 -40.86 14.30 1.83
C ALA A 156 -39.67 13.98 0.93
N THR A 157 -39.70 14.43 -0.33
CA THR A 157 -38.60 14.24 -1.28
C THR A 157 -37.39 15.09 -0.92
N GLU A 158 -37.60 16.35 -0.55
CA GLU A 158 -36.55 17.27 -0.09
C GLU A 158 -35.79 16.68 1.11
N ARG A 159 -36.51 16.21 2.14
CA ARG A 159 -35.90 15.55 3.31
C ARG A 159 -35.08 14.31 2.95
N ARG A 160 -35.56 13.49 2.02
CA ARG A 160 -34.82 12.30 1.56
C ARG A 160 -33.56 12.68 0.78
N LEU A 161 -33.63 13.73 -0.04
CA LEU A 161 -32.49 14.22 -0.80
C LEU A 161 -31.41 14.83 0.11
N GLU A 162 -31.83 15.62 1.11
CA GLU A 162 -30.95 16.16 2.15
C GLU A 162 -30.23 15.04 2.90
N GLN A 163 -30.98 14.03 3.35
CA GLN A 163 -30.41 12.86 4.02
C GLN A 163 -29.38 12.13 3.14
N ALA A 164 -29.74 11.84 1.89
CA ALA A 164 -28.84 11.14 0.96
C ALA A 164 -27.56 11.93 0.68
N THR A 165 -27.65 13.26 0.63
CA THR A 165 -26.49 14.13 0.40
C THR A 165 -25.57 14.14 1.63
N ALA A 166 -26.12 14.27 2.85
CA ALA A 166 -25.34 14.22 4.08
C ALA A 166 -24.62 12.87 4.28
N GLU A 167 -25.30 11.77 3.95
CA GLU A 167 -24.72 10.43 3.97
C GLU A 167 -23.58 10.27 2.95
N ALA A 168 -23.77 10.80 1.73
CA ALA A 168 -22.74 10.76 0.68
C ALA A 168 -21.49 11.55 1.08
N ASP A 169 -21.64 12.71 1.73
CA ASP A 169 -20.50 13.50 2.19
C ASP A 169 -19.74 12.81 3.32
N THR A 170 -20.46 12.21 4.28
CA THR A 170 -19.85 11.40 5.36
C THR A 170 -19.02 10.25 4.79
N LEU A 171 -19.51 9.56 3.76
CA LEU A 171 -18.75 8.51 3.09
C LEU A 171 -17.52 9.03 2.37
N ARG A 172 -17.63 10.16 1.66
CA ARG A 172 -16.49 10.75 0.95
C ARG A 172 -15.35 11.05 1.92
N GLU A 173 -15.68 11.57 3.10
CA GLU A 173 -14.71 11.80 4.18
C GLU A 173 -14.08 10.49 4.67
N LYS A 174 -14.88 9.48 4.99
CA LYS A 174 -14.37 8.16 5.42
C LYS A 174 -13.49 7.50 4.37
N LEU A 175 -13.87 7.57 3.10
CA LEU A 175 -13.10 7.02 1.99
C LEU A 175 -11.77 7.78 1.81
N ALA A 176 -11.79 9.11 1.96
CA ALA A 176 -10.58 9.92 1.92
C ALA A 176 -9.62 9.56 3.08
N GLU A 177 -10.14 9.38 4.29
CA GLU A 177 -9.38 8.96 5.47
C GLU A 177 -8.80 7.55 5.31
N ALA A 178 -9.62 6.60 4.83
CA ALA A 178 -9.18 5.24 4.55
C ALA A 178 -8.06 5.21 3.51
N ARG A 179 -8.23 5.97 2.41
CA ARG A 179 -7.21 6.13 1.37
C ARG A 179 -5.93 6.78 1.88
N ALA A 180 -6.03 7.77 2.77
CA ALA A 180 -4.87 8.42 3.37
C ALA A 180 -4.10 7.45 4.29
N THR A 181 -4.82 6.62 5.04
CA THR A 181 -4.22 5.61 5.93
C THR A 181 -3.60 4.46 5.14
N ALA A 182 -4.28 4.00 4.08
CA ALA A 182 -3.80 2.93 3.20
C ALA A 182 -2.51 3.27 2.44
N ARG A 183 -2.13 4.56 2.39
CA ARG A 183 -0.89 5.06 1.76
C ARG A 183 0.26 5.26 2.73
N ARG A 184 0.07 4.96 4.01
CA ARG A 184 1.09 5.14 5.05
C ARG A 184 1.59 3.81 5.59
N ASP A 185 2.87 3.78 5.93
CA ASP A 185 3.47 2.70 6.70
C ASP A 185 3.07 2.82 8.18
N PRO A 186 2.49 1.77 8.80
CA PRO A 186 1.95 1.86 10.16
C PRO A 186 3.01 2.04 11.25
N LEU A 187 4.27 1.69 11.00
CA LEU A 187 5.35 1.81 12.00
C LEU A 187 5.96 3.21 12.03
N THR A 188 6.22 3.77 10.85
CA THR A 188 6.98 5.01 10.67
C THR A 188 6.09 6.20 10.35
N GLY A 189 4.85 5.97 9.88
CA GLY A 189 3.93 7.01 9.42
C GLY A 189 4.31 7.62 8.05
N LEU A 190 5.42 7.19 7.47
CA LEU A 190 5.87 7.59 6.13
C LEU A 190 4.94 7.08 5.04
N ALA A 191 5.16 7.50 3.80
CA ALA A 191 4.53 6.86 2.66
C ALA A 191 4.92 5.37 2.61
N ASN A 192 4.02 4.52 2.14
CA ASN A 192 4.31 3.11 1.89
C ASN A 192 4.62 2.86 0.41
N ARG A 193 4.96 1.60 0.10
CA ARG A 193 5.30 1.16 -1.26
C ARG A 193 4.22 1.52 -2.29
N LEU A 194 2.94 1.44 -1.95
CA LEU A 194 1.84 1.82 -2.84
C LEU A 194 1.90 3.32 -3.18
N ALA A 195 1.98 4.17 -2.17
CA ALA A 195 2.06 5.62 -2.36
C ALA A 195 3.30 6.04 -3.15
N PHE A 196 4.43 5.35 -2.94
CA PHE A 196 5.65 5.59 -3.71
C PHE A 196 5.47 5.23 -5.19
N SER A 197 4.90 4.07 -5.52
CA SER A 197 4.66 3.66 -6.91
C SER A 197 3.71 4.63 -7.63
N GLU A 198 2.65 5.09 -6.97
CA GLU A 198 1.73 6.10 -7.53
C GLU A 198 2.46 7.41 -7.85
N ALA A 199 3.32 7.90 -6.94
CA ALA A 199 4.08 9.13 -7.13
C ALA A 199 5.16 9.00 -8.22
N LEU A 200 5.84 7.85 -8.27
CA LEU A 200 6.81 7.57 -9.34
C LEU A 200 6.10 7.51 -10.71
N GLY A 201 4.89 6.96 -10.78
CA GLY A 201 4.05 6.99 -11.98
C GLY A 201 3.79 8.41 -12.49
N GLN A 202 3.64 9.38 -11.60
CA GLN A 202 3.46 10.79 -11.97
C GLN A 202 4.75 11.40 -12.52
N CYS A 203 5.93 11.07 -11.96
CA CYS A 203 7.22 11.48 -12.51
C CYS A 203 7.41 11.00 -13.95
N PHE A 204 7.06 9.74 -14.24
CA PHE A 204 7.11 9.20 -15.61
C PHE A 204 6.23 9.97 -16.59
N GLN A 205 5.07 10.45 -16.15
CA GLN A 205 4.14 11.20 -17.01
C GLN A 205 4.54 12.66 -17.20
N ALA A 206 5.12 13.29 -16.17
CA ALA A 206 5.44 14.72 -16.18
C ALA A 206 6.76 15.05 -16.91
N SER A 207 7.59 14.05 -17.23
CA SER A 207 8.95 14.24 -17.75
C SER A 207 9.80 15.21 -16.90
N GLU A 208 9.51 15.27 -15.59
CA GLU A 208 10.25 16.10 -14.64
C GLU A 208 11.57 15.43 -14.28
N SER A 209 12.58 16.24 -13.92
CA SER A 209 13.82 15.72 -13.35
C SER A 209 13.51 15.13 -11.97
N CYS A 210 13.47 13.80 -11.93
CA CYS A 210 13.26 13.00 -10.72
C CYS A 210 14.49 12.13 -10.45
N HIS A 211 14.83 11.95 -9.17
CA HIS A 211 15.89 11.07 -8.71
C HIS A 211 15.32 10.10 -7.68
N LEU A 212 15.75 8.84 -7.73
CA LEU A 212 15.45 7.81 -6.75
C LEU A 212 16.68 7.56 -5.88
N ALA A 213 16.53 7.65 -4.56
CA ALA A 213 17.45 7.02 -3.62
C ALA A 213 16.81 5.77 -3.02
N LEU A 214 17.50 4.62 -3.12
CA LEU A 214 17.18 3.41 -2.40
C LEU A 214 18.15 3.26 -1.24
N CYS A 215 17.61 3.24 -0.02
CA CYS A 215 18.36 3.25 1.23
C CYS A 215 18.08 1.98 2.04
N ASP A 216 19.08 1.43 2.68
CA ASP A 216 18.95 0.24 3.53
C ASP A 216 19.76 0.40 4.82
N VAL A 217 19.11 0.07 5.95
CA VAL A 217 19.70 0.22 7.28
C VAL A 217 20.77 -0.83 7.51
N ASP A 218 22.00 -0.37 7.74
CA ASP A 218 23.14 -1.25 7.84
C ASP A 218 23.08 -2.14 9.07
N ARG A 219 23.22 -3.46 8.85
CA ARG A 219 23.28 -4.47 9.92
C ARG A 219 22.03 -4.48 10.81
N PHE A 220 20.87 -4.08 10.30
CA PHE A 220 19.62 -4.01 11.06
C PHE A 220 19.21 -5.35 11.68
N LYS A 221 19.42 -6.47 10.98
CA LYS A 221 19.25 -7.81 11.56
C LYS A 221 20.02 -8.00 12.88
N ARG A 222 21.24 -7.49 12.99
CA ARG A 222 22.04 -7.58 14.22
C ARG A 222 21.43 -6.77 15.37
N ILE A 223 20.81 -5.63 15.06
CA ILE A 223 20.07 -4.83 16.06
C ILE A 223 18.88 -5.64 16.60
N ASN A 224 18.14 -6.33 15.72
CA ASN A 224 17.02 -7.19 16.15
C ASN A 224 17.50 -8.40 16.95
N ASP A 225 18.58 -9.05 16.51
CA ASP A 225 19.12 -10.25 17.15
C ASP A 225 19.73 -9.91 18.53
N ASP A 226 20.44 -8.78 18.65
CA ASP A 226 21.13 -8.36 19.88
C ASP A 226 20.19 -7.66 20.88
N LEU A 227 19.24 -6.85 20.40
CA LEU A 227 18.46 -5.91 21.24
C LEU A 227 16.93 -6.10 21.13
N GLY A 228 16.47 -7.07 20.34
CA GLY A 228 15.07 -7.42 20.15
C GLY A 228 14.32 -6.52 19.15
N HIS A 229 13.25 -7.09 18.57
CA HIS A 229 12.43 -6.42 17.54
C HIS A 229 11.85 -5.08 17.98
N ALA A 230 11.43 -4.93 19.24
CA ALA A 230 10.90 -3.66 19.75
C ALA A 230 11.94 -2.53 19.69
N THR A 231 13.22 -2.84 19.88
CA THR A 231 14.31 -1.87 19.70
C THR A 231 14.52 -1.57 18.23
N GLY A 232 14.52 -2.59 17.37
CA GLY A 232 14.59 -2.41 15.91
C GLY A 232 13.48 -1.52 15.37
N ASP A 233 12.24 -1.73 15.79
CA ASP A 233 11.08 -0.92 15.40
C ASP A 233 11.27 0.56 15.78
N ARG A 234 11.80 0.83 16.97
CA ARG A 234 12.15 2.18 17.40
C ARG A 234 13.27 2.80 16.58
N VAL A 235 14.25 2.00 16.16
CA VAL A 235 15.32 2.42 15.25
C VAL A 235 14.72 2.84 13.91
N LEU A 236 13.87 2.01 13.30
CA LEU A 236 13.21 2.34 12.03
C LEU A 236 12.32 3.58 12.15
N HIS A 237 11.58 3.73 13.24
CA HIS A 237 10.79 4.92 13.50
C HIS A 237 11.66 6.18 13.60
N SER A 238 12.80 6.12 14.30
CA SER A 238 13.72 7.26 14.41
C SER A 238 14.39 7.59 13.08
N ILE A 239 14.78 6.59 12.29
CA ILE A 239 15.35 6.80 10.96
C ILE A 239 14.30 7.45 10.06
N GLY A 240 13.08 6.92 10.03
CA GLY A 240 12.00 7.48 9.21
C GLY A 240 11.72 8.94 9.53
N LYS A 241 11.72 9.31 10.82
CA LYS A 241 11.58 10.71 11.25
C LYS A 241 12.72 11.60 10.74
N ILE A 242 13.97 11.14 10.88
CA ILE A 242 15.15 11.90 10.41
C ILE A 242 15.08 12.09 8.89
N LEU A 243 14.78 11.03 8.13
CA LEU A 243 14.65 11.12 6.68
C LEU A 243 13.53 12.09 6.28
N ALA A 244 12.38 12.08 6.97
CA ALA A 244 11.29 13.02 6.69
C ALA A 244 11.67 14.49 6.98
N GLU A 245 12.47 14.75 8.02
CA GLU A 245 12.97 16.09 8.36
C GLU A 245 14.02 16.56 7.36
N GLU A 246 15.04 15.75 7.07
CA GLU A 246 16.16 16.09 6.19
C GLU A 246 15.75 16.18 4.71
N CYS A 247 14.75 15.41 4.29
CA CYS A 247 14.24 15.39 2.91
C CYS A 247 12.90 16.12 2.77
N GLN A 248 12.64 17.13 3.60
CA GLN A 248 11.43 17.95 3.50
C GLN A 248 11.25 18.52 2.09
N GLY A 249 10.05 18.36 1.53
CA GLY A 249 9.73 18.74 0.15
C GLY A 249 9.88 17.60 -0.86
N HIS A 250 10.38 16.44 -0.44
CA HIS A 250 10.49 15.23 -1.23
C HIS A 250 9.69 14.08 -0.60
N LEU A 251 9.41 13.03 -1.38
CA LEU A 251 8.62 11.90 -0.89
C LEU A 251 9.55 10.85 -0.27
N VAL A 252 9.44 10.67 1.05
CA VAL A 252 10.12 9.60 1.79
C VAL A 252 9.14 8.46 2.05
N CYS A 253 9.56 7.24 1.71
CA CYS A 253 8.76 6.03 1.81
C CYS A 253 9.52 4.94 2.57
N ARG A 254 8.82 4.16 3.38
CA ARG A 254 9.32 2.84 3.84
C ARG A 254 8.88 1.80 2.82
N HIS A 255 9.83 1.34 2.01
CA HIS A 255 9.57 0.46 0.87
C HIS A 255 9.48 -1.00 1.30
N GLY A 256 10.29 -1.39 2.27
CA GLY A 256 10.40 -2.76 2.79
C GLY A 256 10.61 -2.79 4.31
N GLY A 257 11.08 -3.93 4.83
CA GLY A 257 11.28 -4.12 6.27
C GLY A 257 12.27 -3.10 6.87
N GLU A 258 13.46 -3.02 6.29
CA GLU A 258 14.56 -2.12 6.68
C GLU A 258 14.98 -1.16 5.55
N GLU A 259 14.15 -1.08 4.50
CA GLU A 259 14.44 -0.33 3.27
C GLU A 259 13.57 0.92 3.18
N PHE A 260 14.20 2.03 2.83
CA PHE A 260 13.57 3.31 2.58
C PHE A 260 13.83 3.77 1.15
N THR A 261 12.88 4.48 0.57
CA THR A 261 13.07 5.15 -0.72
C THR A 261 12.80 6.64 -0.57
N ILE A 262 13.55 7.44 -1.33
CA ILE A 262 13.36 8.89 -1.41
C ILE A 262 13.18 9.23 -2.89
N LEU A 263 12.01 9.77 -3.25
CA LEU A 263 11.75 10.32 -4.58
C LEU A 263 11.94 11.84 -4.51
N MET A 264 13.00 12.31 -5.15
CA MET A 264 13.41 13.72 -5.18
C MET A 264 13.05 14.33 -6.52
N THR A 265 12.32 15.43 -6.51
CA THR A 265 11.90 16.16 -7.72
C THR A 265 12.52 17.55 -7.73
N GLY A 266 12.80 18.08 -8.92
CA GLY A 266 13.29 19.45 -9.09
C GLY A 266 14.71 19.70 -8.58
N LEU A 267 15.50 18.64 -8.38
CA LEU A 267 16.91 18.73 -7.98
C LEU A 267 17.82 18.31 -9.13
N ALA A 268 18.99 18.93 -9.24
CA ALA A 268 20.11 18.40 -10.02
C ALA A 268 20.75 17.19 -9.30
N ALA A 269 21.48 16.35 -10.04
CA ALA A 269 22.05 15.11 -9.52
C ALA A 269 22.99 15.32 -8.31
N ASP A 270 23.81 16.36 -8.34
CA ASP A 270 24.71 16.75 -7.25
C ASP A 270 23.93 17.19 -5.99
N GLN A 271 22.82 17.91 -6.16
CA GLN A 271 21.93 18.32 -5.09
C GLN A 271 21.19 17.13 -4.46
N ALA A 272 20.73 16.19 -5.29
CA ALA A 272 20.11 14.94 -4.83
C ALA A 272 21.10 14.10 -4.02
N ALA A 273 22.33 13.93 -4.52
CA ALA A 273 23.39 13.24 -3.80
C ALA A 273 23.71 13.92 -2.46
N ALA A 274 23.85 15.26 -2.45
CA ALA A 274 24.11 16.02 -1.24
C ALA A 274 22.97 15.93 -0.21
N LEU A 275 21.71 15.86 -0.66
CA LEU A 275 20.55 15.68 0.21
C LEU A 275 20.60 14.34 0.94
N VAL A 276 20.82 13.25 0.21
CA VAL A 276 20.90 11.90 0.77
C VAL A 276 22.09 11.76 1.72
N GLU A 277 23.23 12.37 1.38
CA GLU A 277 24.41 12.35 2.25
C GLU A 277 24.19 13.11 3.57
N ARG A 278 23.50 14.27 3.54
CA ARG A 278 23.08 14.97 4.77
C ARG A 278 22.17 14.10 5.62
N ALA A 279 21.19 13.44 5.01
CA ALA A 279 20.30 12.53 5.71
C ALA A 279 21.06 11.34 6.33
N ARG A 280 22.07 10.81 5.62
CA ARG A 280 22.98 9.75 6.12
C ARG A 280 23.75 10.20 7.35
N ASP A 281 24.34 11.39 7.31
CA ASP A 281 25.07 11.95 8.44
C ASP A 281 24.14 12.26 9.63
N ALA A 282 22.93 12.74 9.39
CA ALA A 282 21.95 12.96 10.44
C ALA A 282 21.57 11.65 11.16
N VAL A 283 21.37 10.56 10.42
CA VAL A 283 21.13 9.22 10.98
C VAL A 283 22.34 8.73 11.77
N ARG A 284 23.55 8.79 11.19
CA ARG A 284 24.81 8.39 11.86
C ARG A 284 24.99 9.10 13.20
N ASN A 285 24.71 10.41 13.24
CA ASN A 285 24.92 11.23 14.42
C ASN A 285 23.81 11.07 15.48
N ARG A 286 22.73 10.36 15.17
CA ARG A 286 21.63 10.12 16.11
C ARG A 286 22.07 9.18 17.22
N ARG A 287 22.06 9.66 18.46
CA ARG A 287 22.28 8.82 19.65
C ARG A 287 20.95 8.22 20.12
N MET A 288 20.86 6.90 20.06
CA MET A 288 19.69 6.13 20.51
C MET A 288 20.03 5.26 21.70
N ARG A 289 19.04 5.06 22.59
CA ARG A 289 19.14 4.20 23.77
C ARG A 289 18.02 3.17 23.79
N VAL A 290 18.33 1.97 24.27
CA VAL A 290 17.35 0.93 24.61
C VAL A 290 16.48 1.44 25.75
N ARG A 291 15.16 1.28 25.65
CA ARG A 291 14.21 1.92 26.58
C ARG A 291 14.26 1.27 27.97
N GLU A 292 14.44 -0.04 27.97
CA GLU A 292 14.39 -0.91 29.15
C GLU A 292 15.68 -0.84 29.96
N THR A 293 16.83 -0.82 29.28
CA THR A 293 18.16 -0.85 29.92
C THR A 293 18.86 0.50 29.98
N GLY A 294 18.45 1.46 29.14
CA GLY A 294 19.14 2.76 29.00
C GLY A 294 20.49 2.70 28.28
N GLU A 295 20.91 1.52 27.83
CA GLU A 295 22.17 1.31 27.12
C GLU A 295 22.12 1.91 25.71
N PRO A 296 23.26 2.38 25.17
CA PRO A 296 23.32 2.87 23.81
C PRO A 296 23.06 1.74 22.81
N VAL A 297 22.23 1.99 21.80
CA VAL A 297 21.96 1.04 20.70
C VAL A 297 23.20 0.81 19.83
N GLY A 298 24.16 1.75 19.87
CA GLY A 298 25.34 1.76 19.03
C GLY A 298 25.26 2.83 17.94
N GLU A 299 26.20 2.77 17.00
CA GLU A 299 26.13 3.57 15.78
C GLU A 299 25.13 2.94 14.81
N ILE A 300 24.23 3.75 14.27
CA ILE A 300 23.21 3.35 13.30
C ILE A 300 23.51 4.09 12.02
N THR A 301 23.68 3.35 10.93
CA THR A 301 24.01 3.91 9.61
C THR A 301 23.09 3.32 8.56
N PHE A 302 23.05 3.95 7.39
CA PHE A 302 22.44 3.33 6.22
C PHE A 302 23.35 3.51 5.01
N SER A 303 23.22 2.57 4.07
CA SER A 303 23.83 2.66 2.75
C SER A 303 22.78 3.09 1.73
N ALA A 304 23.18 3.79 0.67
CA ALA A 304 22.25 4.26 -0.36
C ALA A 304 22.79 4.11 -1.79
N GLY A 305 21.88 3.85 -2.72
CA GLY A 305 22.10 3.96 -4.16
C GLY A 305 21.17 5.01 -4.76
N ILE A 306 21.72 5.96 -5.50
CA ILE A 306 21.01 7.13 -6.03
C ILE A 306 21.07 7.11 -7.55
N THR A 307 19.93 7.23 -8.22
CA THR A 307 19.88 7.22 -9.68
C THR A 307 18.90 8.26 -10.21
N ALA A 308 19.26 8.91 -11.32
CA ALA A 308 18.37 9.79 -12.04
C ALA A 308 17.35 8.99 -12.87
N LEU A 309 16.10 9.44 -12.89
CA LEU A 309 15.09 8.92 -13.80
C LEU A 309 15.41 9.31 -15.25
N CYS A 310 15.49 8.32 -16.14
CA CYS A 310 15.71 8.50 -17.57
C CYS A 310 14.41 8.24 -18.36
N PRO A 311 14.24 8.86 -19.55
CA PRO A 311 13.01 8.70 -20.35
C PRO A 311 12.66 7.24 -20.72
N GLU A 312 13.66 6.38 -20.85
CA GLU A 312 13.50 4.97 -21.23
C GLU A 312 13.31 4.04 -20.03
N ASP A 313 13.31 4.57 -18.81
CA ASP A 313 13.14 3.73 -17.62
C ASP A 313 11.74 3.16 -17.50
N THR A 314 11.69 1.96 -16.94
CA THR A 314 10.53 1.49 -16.19
C THR A 314 10.83 1.58 -14.70
N GLN A 315 9.82 1.36 -13.86
CA GLN A 315 10.04 1.27 -12.42
C GLN A 315 11.09 0.18 -12.10
N GLU A 316 11.05 -0.96 -12.77
CA GLU A 316 11.98 -2.06 -12.56
C GLU A 316 13.43 -1.70 -12.93
N THR A 317 13.65 -1.01 -14.06
CA THR A 317 15.01 -0.63 -14.49
C THR A 317 15.60 0.43 -13.58
N LEU A 318 14.80 1.39 -13.13
CA LEU A 318 15.21 2.43 -12.19
C LEU A 318 15.63 1.82 -10.85
N PHE A 319 14.79 0.94 -10.28
CA PHE A 319 15.12 0.26 -9.03
C PHE A 319 16.34 -0.65 -9.17
N ALA A 320 16.51 -1.34 -10.30
CA ALA A 320 17.68 -2.20 -10.52
C ALA A 320 18.99 -1.39 -10.54
N ARG A 321 19.00 -0.17 -11.09
CA ARG A 321 20.16 0.72 -11.05
C ARG A 321 20.45 1.21 -9.63
N ALA A 322 19.42 1.65 -8.90
CA ALA A 322 19.54 2.05 -7.50
C ALA A 322 20.08 0.91 -6.62
N ASP A 323 19.56 -0.30 -6.78
CA ASP A 323 19.99 -1.50 -6.05
C ASP A 323 21.46 -1.86 -6.33
N ALA A 324 21.91 -1.78 -7.59
CA ALA A 324 23.31 -2.03 -7.93
C ALA A 324 24.27 -1.05 -7.22
N LEU A 325 23.88 0.22 -7.13
CA LEU A 325 24.64 1.25 -6.42
C LEU A 325 24.61 1.04 -4.89
N LEU A 326 23.45 0.68 -4.34
CA LEU A 326 23.30 0.32 -2.93
C LEU A 326 24.15 -0.90 -2.56
N TYR A 327 24.12 -1.93 -3.41
CA TYR A 327 24.93 -3.13 -3.24
C TYR A 327 26.41 -2.81 -3.23
N ARG A 328 26.86 -1.91 -4.12
CA ARG A 328 28.23 -1.39 -4.11
C ARG A 328 28.56 -0.69 -2.78
N ALA A 329 27.66 0.17 -2.29
CA ALA A 329 27.83 0.84 -0.99
C ALA A 329 28.02 -0.18 0.15
N LYS A 330 27.17 -1.22 0.19
CA LYS A 330 27.27 -2.28 1.19
C LYS A 330 28.57 -3.09 1.08
N LYS A 331 29.05 -3.35 -0.14
CA LYS A 331 30.31 -4.08 -0.39
C LYS A 331 31.55 -3.30 0.01
N GLU A 332 31.56 -1.99 -0.22
CA GLU A 332 32.74 -1.16 0.00
C GLU A 332 32.89 -0.68 1.45
N GLY A 333 32.08 -1.19 2.36
CA GLY A 333 32.20 -0.94 3.80
C GLY A 333 30.95 -0.35 4.45
N ARG A 334 29.83 -0.24 3.71
CA ARG A 334 28.56 0.35 4.16
C ARG A 334 28.68 1.85 4.44
N ASP A 335 27.58 2.43 4.93
CA ASP A 335 27.55 3.78 5.50
C ASP A 335 28.07 4.84 4.53
N ARG A 336 27.55 4.77 3.31
CA ARG A 336 27.86 5.64 2.18
C ARG A 336 26.74 5.62 1.15
N ALA A 337 26.70 6.65 0.34
CA ALA A 337 25.86 6.70 -0.86
C ALA A 337 26.71 6.61 -2.13
N TYR A 338 26.21 5.89 -3.14
CA TYR A 338 26.73 5.98 -4.51
C TYR A 338 25.64 6.52 -5.43
N SER A 339 26.00 7.43 -6.33
CA SER A 339 25.13 7.91 -7.39
C SER A 339 25.64 7.47 -8.76
N ASP A 340 24.74 7.26 -9.72
CA ASP A 340 25.16 7.36 -11.12
C ASP A 340 25.46 8.83 -11.43
N SER A 341 26.54 9.05 -12.17
CA SER A 341 26.97 10.37 -12.65
C SER A 341 26.65 10.48 -14.13
#